data_AF-A0A353LPN2-F1
#
_entry.id   AF-A0A353LPN2-F1
#
_cell.length_a   1.000
_cell.length_b   1.000
_cell.length_c   1.000
_cell.angle_alpha   90.00
_cell.angle_beta   90.00
_cell.angle_gamma   90.00
#
_symmetry.space_group_name_H-M   'P 1'
#
loop_
_entity.id
_entity.type
_entity.pdbx_description
1 polymer ?
#
loop_
_entity_poly.entity_id
_entity_poly.type
_entity_poly.pdbx_seq_one_letter_code
_entity_poly.pdbx_strand_id
1 'polypeptide(L)' 'LNADPAVHGILVQIPLPDHIDEAAIVAAIDPAKDVDGLHVMNAGL' A
#
# COMPACT_ATOMS: atom_id res chain seq x y z
N LEU A 1 -9.69 2.70 5.71
CA LEU A 1 -9.29 1.36 5.25
C LEU A 1 -8.31 0.72 6.22
N ASN A 2 -7.12 1.31 6.48
CA ASN A 2 -6.16 0.75 7.45
C ASN A 2 -6.78 0.47 8.83
N ALA A 3 -7.49 1.44 9.41
CA ALA A 3 -8.14 1.28 10.71
C ALA A 3 -9.43 0.42 10.70
N ASP A 4 -9.91 0.00 9.53
CA ASP A 4 -11.15 -0.76 9.42
C ASP A 4 -10.87 -2.26 9.63
N PRO A 5 -11.36 -2.89 10.71
CA PRO A 5 -11.11 -4.31 10.99
C PRO A 5 -11.80 -5.25 9.98
N ALA A 6 -12.79 -4.80 9.21
CA ALA A 6 -13.40 -5.60 8.15
C ALA A 6 -12.55 -5.66 6.88
N VAL A 7 -11.56 -4.78 6.73
CA VAL A 7 -10.64 -4.73 5.59
C VAL A 7 -9.36 -5.49 5.94
N HIS A 8 -9.10 -6.57 5.21
CA HIS A 8 -7.97 -7.47 5.46
C HIS A 8 -6.78 -7.20 4.53
N GLY A 9 -7.01 -6.50 3.42
CA GLY A 9 -6.00 -6.24 2.40
C GLY A 9 -6.34 -4.99 1.60
N ILE A 10 -5.31 -4.28 1.18
CA ILE A 10 -5.38 -3.07 0.37
C ILE A 10 -4.43 -3.27 -0.80
N LEU A 11 -4.97 -3.00 -2.00
CA LEU A 11 -4.27 -3.08 -3.28
C LEU A 11 -4.34 -1.70 -3.94
N VAL A 12 -3.23 -1.25 -4.50
CA VAL A 12 -3.18 0.02 -5.25
C VAL A 12 -2.82 -0.27 -6.69
N GLN A 13 -3.75 0.01 -7.60
CA GLN A 13 -3.52 -0.17 -9.03
C GLN A 13 -2.74 1.01 -9.60
N ILE A 14 -1.66 0.69 -10.32
CA ILE A 14 -0.79 1.64 -11.02
C ILE A 14 -0.98 1.53 -12.55
N PRO A 15 -0.69 2.60 -13.32
CA PRO A 15 -0.13 3.90 -12.89
C PRO A 15 -1.17 4.84 -12.28
N LEU A 16 -0.72 5.67 -11.34
CA LEU A 16 -1.50 6.79 -10.81
C LEU A 16 -1.35 8.05 -11.70
N PRO A 17 -2.26 9.03 -11.59
CA PRO A 17 -2.09 10.34 -12.19
C PRO A 17 -0.76 11.02 -11.79
N ASP A 18 -0.12 11.72 -12.73
CA ASP A 18 1.24 12.30 -12.59
C ASP A 18 1.48 13.21 -11.36
N HIS A 19 0.42 13.76 -10.78
CA HIS A 19 0.50 14.64 -9.61
C HIS A 19 0.34 13.90 -8.28
N ILE A 20 0.21 12.57 -8.31
CA ILE A 20 0.07 11.72 -7.13
C ILE A 20 1.36 10.94 -6.93
N ASP A 21 1.92 11.07 -5.73
CA ASP A 21 3.13 10.34 -5.33
C ASP A 21 2.77 8.88 -4.97
N GLU A 22 3.06 7.96 -5.89
CA GLU A 22 2.85 6.52 -5.71
C GLU A 22 3.58 5.98 -4.46
N ALA A 23 4.81 6.44 -4.20
CA ALA A 23 5.60 5.98 -3.07
C ALA A 23 4.98 6.42 -1.74
N ALA A 24 4.44 7.65 -1.69
CA ALA A 24 3.73 8.14 -0.52
C ALA A 24 2.43 7.36 -0.25
N ILE A 25 1.69 6.99 -1.31
CA ILE A 25 0.48 6.16 -1.18
C ILE A 25 0.83 4.76 -0.65
N VAL A 26 1.82 4.09 -1.25
CA VAL A 26 2.26 2.76 -0.82
C VAL A 26 2.71 2.79 0.63
N ALA A 27 3.57 3.74 1.03
CA ALA A 27 4.06 3.87 2.40
C ALA A 27 2.99 4.21 3.45
N ALA A 28 1.81 4.66 3.01
CA ALA A 28 0.69 4.94 3.90
C ALA A 28 -0.20 3.72 4.18
N ILE A 29 -0.06 2.62 3.44
CA ILE A 29 -0.81 1.38 3.67
C ILE A 29 -0.27 0.70 4.95
N ASP A 30 -1.13 0.10 5.77
CA ASP A 30 -0.65 -0.70 6.90
C ASP A 30 0.12 -1.92 6.36
N PRO A 31 1.39 -2.18 6.76
CA PRO A 31 2.17 -3.32 6.28
C PRO A 31 1.47 -4.67 6.48
N ALA A 32 0.60 -4.81 7.48
CA ALA A 32 -0.17 -6.03 7.72
C ALA A 32 -1.32 -6.22 6.71
N LYS A 33 -1.70 -5.16 5.99
CA LYS A 33 -2.75 -5.14 4.98
C LYS A 33 -2.23 -4.86 3.57
N ASP A 34 -0.93 -4.67 3.41
CA ASP A 34 -0.29 -4.50 2.11
C ASP A 34 -0.21 -5.84 1.37
N VAL A 35 -1.15 -6.04 0.45
CA VAL A 35 -1.23 -7.28 -0.33
C VAL A 35 -0.23 -7.30 -1.49
N ASP A 36 0.19 -6.13 -1.96
CA ASP A 36 1.18 -6.02 -3.03
C ASP A 36 2.62 -6.29 -2.52
N GLY A 37 2.84 -6.24 -1.20
CA GLY A 37 4.14 -6.47 -0.58
C GLY A 37 5.16 -5.38 -0.91
N LEU A 38 4.68 -4.21 -1.34
CA LEU A 38 5.50 -3.10 -1.84
C LEU A 38 6.05 -2.22 -0.71
N HIS A 39 5.62 -2.44 0.53
CA HIS A 39 6.32 -1.91 1.69
C HIS A 39 7.75 -2.41 1.72
N VAL A 40 8.68 -1.50 1.99
CA VAL A 40 10.12 -1.75 2.07
C VAL A 40 10.48 -2.91 3.03
N MET A 41 9.61 -3.23 4.00
CA MET A 41 9.75 -4.37 4.90
C MET A 41 9.36 -5.74 4.29
N ASN A 42 8.42 -5.75 3.33
CA ASN A 42 7.95 -6.95 2.64
C ASN A 42 8.66 -7.20 1.30
N ALA A 43 9.34 -6.17 0.75
CA ALA A 43 10.11 -6.25 -0.49
C ALA A 43 11.41 -7.08 -0.39
N GLY A 44 11.73 -7.65 0.78
CA GLY A 44 12.73 -8.72 0.91
C GLY A 44 14.14 -8.36 0.45
N LEU A 45 14.66 -7.19 0.84
CA LEU A 45 16.09 -6.88 0.75
C LEU A 45 16.87 -7.51 1.91
#